data_AF-A0A9X8MAP4-F1
#
_entry.id   AF-A0A9X8MAP4-F1
#
_cell.length_a   1.000
_cell.length_b   1.000
_cell.length_c   1.000
_cell.angle_alpha   90.00
_cell.angle_beta   90.00
_cell.angle_gamma   90.00
#
_symmetry.space_group_name_H-M   'P 1'
#
loop_
_entity.id
_entity.type
_entity.pdbx_description
1 polymer ?
#
loop_
_entity_poly.entity_id
_entity_poly.type
_entity_poly.pdbx_seq_one_letter_code
_entity_poly.pdbx_strand_id
1 'polypeptide(L)'
;MEYLLILLALVVALAVWVVSQYNSLQAAMQAIREASSNLQASMRKRVDLANQVIDIASGYGEHEKLTHVTLSNNIEGAMERVSALAQNYPQLRANETYQTLMEQLERLEQTIFERREFYNEQVKGYNVKRNSFPTVLIANKLNFDTVPYFDSEDPEALNNIKLFARDDSEALRLALNKGSDAVVRSVATAKTKLASKLEDKRDTSSTPSNPE
;
A
#
# COMPACT_ATOMS: atom_id res chain seq x y z
N MET A 1 -19.14 -30.97 -33.03
CA MET A 1 -18.58 -29.62 -33.23
C MET A 1 -19.35 -28.57 -32.45
N GLU A 2 -20.69 -28.55 -32.50
CA GLU A 2 -21.53 -27.59 -31.77
C GLU A 2 -21.30 -27.58 -30.25
N TYR A 3 -21.24 -28.76 -29.60
CA TYR A 3 -20.96 -28.86 -28.16
C TYR A 3 -19.58 -28.31 -27.76
N LEU A 4 -18.58 -28.41 -28.64
CA LEU A 4 -17.23 -27.91 -28.38
C LEU A 4 -17.19 -26.37 -28.43
N LEU A 5 -17.97 -25.76 -29.33
CA LEU A 5 -18.14 -24.31 -29.38
C LEU A 5 -18.89 -23.77 -28.15
N ILE A 6 -19.93 -24.48 -27.69
CA ILE A 6 -20.66 -24.14 -26.47
C ILE A 6 -19.74 -24.21 -25.24
N LEU A 7 -18.92 -25.27 -25.14
CA LEU A 7 -17.96 -25.42 -24.04
C LEU A 7 -16.89 -24.31 -24.05
N LEU A 8 -16.35 -23.97 -25.23
CA LEU A 8 -15.42 -22.87 -25.39
C LEU A 8 -16.05 -21.54 -24.94
N ALA A 9 -17.27 -21.25 -25.38
CA ALA A 9 -17.99 -20.04 -25.01
C ALA A 9 -18.22 -19.93 -23.50
N LEU A 10 -18.57 -21.03 -22.83
CA LEU A 10 -18.72 -21.09 -21.37
C LEU A 10 -17.40 -20.81 -20.64
N VAL A 11 -16.29 -21.37 -21.11
CA VAL A 11 -14.96 -21.12 -20.53
C VAL A 11 -14.55 -19.66 -20.68
N VAL A 12 -14.80 -19.06 -21.85
CA VAL A 12 -14.51 -17.63 -22.09
C VAL A 12 -15.37 -16.75 -21.20
N ALA A 13 -16.67 -17.06 -21.07
CA ALA A 13 -17.57 -16.32 -20.17
C ALA A 13 -17.11 -16.40 -18.71
N LEU A 14 -16.69 -17.58 -18.25
CA LEU A 14 -16.13 -17.77 -16.92
C LEU A 14 -14.83 -16.97 -16.71
N ALA A 15 -13.93 -16.98 -17.70
CA ALA A 15 -12.68 -16.23 -17.63
C ALA A 15 -12.92 -14.71 -17.54
N VAL A 16 -13.80 -14.18 -18.39
CA VAL A 16 -14.20 -12.75 -18.35
C VAL A 16 -14.81 -12.41 -16.99
N TRP A 17 -15.66 -13.29 -16.45
CA TRP A 17 -16.24 -13.10 -15.13
C TRP A 17 -15.19 -13.08 -14.02
N VAL A 18 -14.23 -14.00 -14.00
CA VAL A 18 -13.13 -14.03 -13.01
C VAL A 18 -12.29 -12.75 -13.09
N VAL A 19 -11.91 -12.30 -14.29
CA VAL A 19 -11.15 -11.05 -14.49
C VAL A 19 -11.93 -9.84 -13.96
N SER A 20 -13.24 -9.79 -14.23
CA SER A 20 -14.11 -8.74 -13.70
C SER A 20 -14.09 -8.71 -12.16
N GLN A 21 -14.26 -9.87 -11.51
CA GLN A 21 -14.24 -9.94 -10.05
C GLN A 21 -12.88 -9.53 -9.47
N TYR A 22 -11.77 -10.01 -10.07
CA TYR A 22 -10.41 -9.65 -9.65
C TYR A 22 -10.18 -8.14 -9.70
N ASN A 23 -10.49 -7.50 -10.83
CA ASN A 23 -10.34 -6.06 -10.99
C ASN A 23 -11.18 -5.29 -9.98
N SER A 24 -12.38 -5.79 -9.70
CA SER A 24 -13.31 -5.16 -8.77
C SER A 24 -12.85 -5.28 -7.31
N LEU A 25 -12.15 -6.36 -6.93
CA LEU A 25 -11.52 -6.52 -5.62
C LEU A 25 -10.26 -5.67 -5.51
N GLN A 26 -9.46 -5.60 -6.58
CA GLN A 26 -8.28 -4.74 -6.62
C GLN A 26 -8.63 -3.26 -6.48
N ALA A 27 -9.70 -2.80 -7.13
CA ALA A 27 -10.19 -1.43 -6.98
C ALA A 27 -10.59 -1.13 -5.51
N ALA A 28 -11.28 -2.06 -4.84
CA ALA A 28 -11.65 -1.92 -3.43
C ALA A 28 -10.42 -1.95 -2.49
N MET A 29 -9.43 -2.80 -2.78
CA MET A 29 -8.18 -2.84 -2.04
C MET A 29 -7.38 -1.54 -2.21
N GLN A 30 -7.37 -0.97 -3.42
CA GLN A 30 -6.71 0.32 -3.67
C GLN A 30 -7.36 1.45 -2.87
N ALA A 31 -8.69 1.48 -2.77
CA ALA A 31 -9.40 2.45 -1.95
C ALA A 31 -9.03 2.35 -0.45
N ILE A 32 -8.87 1.13 0.06
CA ILE A 32 -8.38 0.91 1.44
C ILE A 32 -6.94 1.42 1.59
N ARG A 33 -6.05 1.12 0.65
CA ARG A 33 -4.64 1.59 0.68
C ARG A 33 -4.55 3.11 0.68
N GLU A 34 -5.38 3.77 -0.14
CA GLU A 34 -5.47 5.22 -0.19
C GLU A 34 -5.96 5.77 1.17
N ALA A 35 -7.06 5.23 1.70
CA ALA A 35 -7.59 5.61 3.00
C ALA A 35 -6.57 5.43 4.14
N SER A 36 -5.82 4.31 4.14
CA SER A 36 -4.79 4.05 5.16
C SER A 36 -3.60 4.98 5.04
N SER A 37 -3.13 5.28 3.82
CA SER A 37 -2.03 6.20 3.57
C SER A 37 -2.38 7.61 4.05
N ASN A 38 -3.59 8.04 3.71
CA ASN A 38 -4.18 9.29 4.14
C ASN A 38 -4.31 9.40 5.67
N LEU A 39 -4.78 8.36 6.34
CA LEU A 39 -4.84 8.28 7.81
C LEU A 39 -3.45 8.34 8.43
N GLN A 40 -2.49 7.57 7.91
CA GLN A 40 -1.10 7.57 8.39
C GLN A 40 -0.45 8.95 8.24
N ALA A 41 -0.69 9.65 7.14
CA ALA A 41 -0.20 11.02 6.94
C ALA A 41 -0.75 11.98 8.01
N SER A 42 -2.06 11.89 8.33
CA SER A 42 -2.65 12.70 9.41
C SER A 42 -2.10 12.36 10.80
N MET A 43 -1.90 11.07 11.11
CA MET A 43 -1.29 10.64 12.37
C MET A 43 0.15 11.11 12.51
N ARG A 44 0.93 11.07 11.42
CA ARG A 44 2.30 11.61 11.41
C ARG A 44 2.32 13.11 11.65
N LYS A 45 1.43 13.85 10.97
CA LYS A 45 1.29 15.29 11.20
C LYS A 45 0.91 15.62 12.65
N ARG A 46 0.12 14.76 13.31
CA ARG A 46 -0.24 14.91 14.72
C ARG A 46 0.98 14.81 15.62
N VAL A 47 1.85 13.84 15.37
CA VAL A 47 3.14 13.71 16.07
C VAL A 47 3.97 14.99 15.88
N ASP A 48 4.08 15.46 14.65
CA ASP A 48 4.89 16.64 14.32
C ASP A 48 4.35 17.92 15.03
N LEU A 49 3.04 18.15 15.01
CA LEU A 49 2.41 19.27 15.70
C LEU A 49 2.51 19.15 17.23
N ALA A 50 2.31 17.95 17.77
CA ALA A 50 2.46 17.69 19.20
C ALA A 50 3.90 18.01 19.67
N ASN A 51 4.92 17.65 18.88
CA ASN A 51 6.30 17.99 19.17
C ASN A 51 6.53 19.51 19.16
N GLN A 52 5.97 20.25 18.19
CA GLN A 52 6.06 21.72 18.18
C GLN A 52 5.42 22.35 19.43
N VAL A 53 4.28 21.81 19.89
CA VAL A 53 3.64 22.24 21.13
C VAL A 53 4.54 21.97 22.34
N ILE A 54 5.15 20.78 22.41
CA ILE A 54 6.09 20.41 23.47
C ILE A 54 7.32 21.34 23.48
N ASP A 55 7.86 21.68 22.31
CA ASP A 55 9.01 22.58 22.20
C ASP A 55 8.70 23.95 22.78
N ILE A 56 7.54 24.54 22.41
CA ILE A 56 7.10 25.82 22.99
C ILE A 56 6.89 25.68 24.50
N ALA A 57 6.21 24.63 24.94
CA ALA A 57 5.94 24.37 26.36
C ALA A 57 7.23 24.24 27.19
N SER A 58 8.25 23.56 26.66
CA SER A 58 9.56 23.38 27.30
C SER A 58 10.33 24.70 27.47
N GLY A 59 10.07 25.71 26.63
CA GLY A 59 10.61 27.05 26.80
C GLY A 59 10.10 27.80 28.05
N TYR A 60 9.00 27.35 28.67
CA TYR A 60 8.38 28.00 29.84
C TYR A 60 8.54 27.20 31.16
N GLY A 61 9.08 25.99 31.12
CA GLY A 61 9.28 25.11 32.29
C GLY A 61 10.71 24.56 32.42
N GLU A 62 10.98 23.75 33.45
CA GLU A 62 12.27 23.07 33.59
C GLU A 62 12.49 22.04 32.46
N HIS A 63 13.58 22.21 31.70
CA HIS A 63 13.95 21.52 30.45
C HIS A 63 14.13 19.99 30.53
N GLU A 64 13.93 19.34 31.68
CA GLU A 64 14.27 17.92 31.88
C GLU A 64 13.12 16.93 31.67
N LYS A 65 11.86 17.31 31.96
CA LYS A 65 10.74 16.32 31.98
C LYS A 65 9.96 16.17 30.67
N LEU A 66 10.03 17.15 29.77
CA LEU A 66 9.29 17.14 28.49
C LEU A 66 10.07 16.45 27.37
N THR A 67 11.39 16.55 27.38
CA THR A 67 12.30 16.00 26.36
C THR A 67 12.29 14.47 26.30
N HIS A 68 11.93 13.78 27.39
CA HIS A 68 11.82 12.33 27.43
C HIS A 68 10.52 11.78 26.84
N VAL A 69 9.54 12.64 26.54
CA VAL A 69 8.23 12.24 26.03
C VAL A 69 8.24 12.06 24.51
N THR A 70 9.10 12.79 23.82
CA THR A 70 9.26 12.78 22.35
C THR A 70 9.63 11.40 21.79
N LEU A 71 10.20 10.49 22.59
CA LEU A 71 10.56 9.14 22.18
C LEU A 71 9.47 8.07 22.41
N SER A 72 8.45 8.36 23.21
CA SER A 72 7.45 7.36 23.55
C SER A 72 6.20 7.57 22.71
N ASN A 73 5.70 6.52 22.05
CA ASN A 73 4.50 6.52 21.21
C ASN A 73 3.19 6.86 21.94
N ASN A 74 3.25 7.58 23.06
CA ASN A 74 2.13 7.98 23.91
C ASN A 74 1.93 9.51 23.82
N ILE A 75 1.48 9.96 22.65
CA ILE A 75 1.16 11.38 22.38
C ILE A 75 0.07 11.87 23.34
N GLU A 76 -0.89 11.02 23.67
CA GLU A 76 -2.00 11.38 24.55
C GLU A 76 -1.52 11.73 25.96
N GLY A 77 -0.65 10.89 26.54
CA GLY A 77 0.03 11.20 27.80
C GLY A 77 1.00 12.39 27.70
N ALA A 78 1.54 12.68 26.51
CA ALA A 78 2.34 13.88 26.28
C ALA A 78 1.50 15.15 26.35
N MET A 79 0.35 15.16 25.67
CA MET A 79 -0.57 16.29 25.63
C MET A 79 -1.21 16.53 26.99
N GLU A 80 -1.49 15.48 27.76
CA GLU A 80 -1.95 15.61 29.16
C GLU A 80 -0.93 16.38 30.01
N ARG A 81 0.36 16.05 29.89
CA ARG A 81 1.45 16.76 30.60
C ARG A 81 1.59 18.21 30.14
N VAL A 82 1.50 18.46 28.83
CA VAL A 82 1.51 19.82 28.27
C VAL A 82 0.33 20.63 28.82
N SER A 83 -0.87 20.04 28.88
CA SER A 83 -2.05 20.69 29.46
C SER A 83 -1.86 21.04 30.93
N ALA A 84 -1.29 20.12 31.72
CA ALA A 84 -0.93 20.39 33.11
C ALA A 84 0.09 21.53 33.25
N LEU A 85 1.08 21.60 32.35
CA LEU A 85 2.02 22.71 32.31
C LEU A 85 1.33 24.04 31.98
N ALA A 86 0.46 24.06 30.98
CA ALA A 86 -0.28 25.27 30.60
C ALA A 86 -1.19 25.81 31.72
N GLN A 87 -1.65 24.95 32.64
CA GLN A 87 -2.38 25.36 33.85
C GLN A 87 -1.48 26.06 34.86
N ASN A 88 -0.25 25.55 35.05
CA ASN A 88 0.72 26.09 36.00
C ASN A 88 1.45 27.34 35.48
N TYR A 89 1.49 27.55 34.17
CA TYR A 89 2.18 28.65 33.51
C TYR A 89 1.22 29.46 32.62
N PRO A 90 0.48 30.45 33.17
CA PRO A 90 -0.49 31.26 32.42
C PRO A 90 0.07 31.94 31.17
N GLN A 91 1.36 32.27 31.18
CA GLN A 91 2.09 32.85 30.05
C GLN A 91 2.21 31.90 28.85
N LEU A 92 2.33 30.58 29.07
CA LEU A 92 2.32 29.58 28.00
C LEU A 92 0.93 29.49 27.39
N ARG A 93 -0.11 29.46 28.24
CA ARG A 93 -1.50 29.46 27.77
C ARG A 93 -1.85 30.72 27.00
N ALA A 94 -1.24 31.86 27.34
CA ALA A 94 -1.41 33.13 26.63
C ALA A 94 -0.53 33.27 25.37
N ASN A 95 0.39 32.33 25.11
CA ASN A 95 1.23 32.36 23.93
C ASN A 95 0.38 32.09 22.67
N GLU A 96 0.41 33.03 21.72
CA GLU A 96 -0.39 32.98 20.48
C GLU A 96 -0.04 31.77 19.60
N THR A 97 1.25 31.43 19.50
CA THR A 97 1.73 30.26 18.73
C THR A 97 1.25 28.96 19.35
N TYR A 98 1.28 28.85 20.69
CA TYR A 98 0.74 27.70 21.42
C TYR A 98 -0.76 27.52 21.16
N GLN A 99 -1.55 28.59 21.28
CA GLN A 99 -2.99 28.54 21.01
C GLN A 99 -3.29 28.11 19.57
N THR A 100 -2.55 28.65 18.60
CA THR A 100 -2.68 28.29 17.18
C THR A 100 -2.39 26.81 16.94
N LEU A 101 -1.32 26.27 17.52
CA LEU A 101 -0.97 24.86 17.38
C LEU A 101 -2.00 23.93 18.05
N MET A 102 -2.50 24.29 19.23
CA MET A 102 -3.56 23.52 19.90
C MET A 102 -4.83 23.47 19.06
N GLU A 103 -5.23 24.59 18.45
CA GLU A 103 -6.37 24.65 17.54
C GLU A 103 -6.13 23.84 16.25
N GLN A 104 -4.90 23.85 15.71
CA GLN A 104 -4.53 22.97 14.59
C GLN A 104 -4.56 21.49 14.97
N LEU A 105 -4.14 21.15 16.19
CA LEU A 105 -4.15 19.79 16.71
C LEU A 105 -5.59 19.30 16.86
N GLU A 106 -6.48 20.09 17.46
CA GLU A 106 -7.91 19.77 17.59
C GLU A 106 -8.57 19.52 16.22
N ARG A 107 -8.34 20.41 15.24
CA ARG A 107 -8.83 20.20 13.86
C ARG A 107 -8.27 18.93 13.23
N LEU A 108 -7.01 18.61 13.53
CA LEU A 108 -6.38 17.40 13.02
C LEU A 108 -6.95 16.14 13.69
N GLU A 109 -7.29 16.16 14.97
CA GLU A 109 -7.98 15.05 15.65
C GLU A 109 -9.32 14.76 15.00
N GLN A 110 -10.11 15.79 14.72
CA GLN A 110 -11.38 15.64 13.99
C GLN A 110 -11.14 15.03 12.61
N THR A 111 -10.12 15.49 11.89
CA THR A 111 -9.72 14.92 10.59
C THR A 111 -9.28 13.45 10.70
N ILE A 112 -8.55 13.08 11.76
CA ILE A 112 -8.11 11.70 12.01
C ILE A 112 -9.31 10.81 12.29
N PHE A 113 -10.27 11.29 13.08
CA PHE A 113 -11.51 10.58 13.35
C PHE A 113 -12.29 10.30 12.05
N GLU A 114 -12.50 11.32 11.23
CA GLU A 114 -13.18 11.18 9.93
C GLU A 114 -12.44 10.22 8.99
N ARG A 115 -11.10 10.31 8.92
CA ARG A 115 -10.29 9.40 8.08
C ARG A 115 -10.33 7.96 8.59
N ARG A 116 -10.42 7.76 9.90
CA ARG A 116 -10.58 6.43 10.51
C ARG A 116 -11.94 5.84 10.16
N GLU A 117 -13.02 6.60 10.28
CA GLU A 117 -14.35 6.17 9.86
C GLU A 117 -14.38 5.82 8.38
N PHE A 118 -13.81 6.68 7.53
CA PHE A 118 -13.70 6.43 6.09
C PHE A 118 -12.90 5.17 5.77
N TYR A 119 -11.76 4.94 6.42
CA TYR A 119 -11.00 3.69 6.28
C TYR A 119 -11.87 2.48 6.65
N ASN A 120 -12.53 2.53 7.80
CA ASN A 120 -13.41 1.46 8.26
C ASN A 120 -14.58 1.21 7.30
N GLU A 121 -15.12 2.26 6.69
CA GLU A 121 -16.14 2.13 5.65
C GLU A 121 -15.61 1.38 4.42
N GLN A 122 -14.41 1.72 3.93
CA GLN A 122 -13.77 1.01 2.81
C GLN A 122 -13.49 -0.46 3.15
N VAL A 123 -12.99 -0.72 4.37
CA VAL A 123 -12.77 -2.08 4.87
C VAL A 123 -14.07 -2.88 4.91
N LYS A 124 -15.16 -2.29 5.42
CA LYS A 124 -16.49 -2.91 5.42
C LYS A 124 -16.93 -3.26 4.00
N GLY A 125 -16.84 -2.31 3.07
CA GLY A 125 -17.23 -2.51 1.67
C GLY A 125 -16.45 -3.65 1.01
N TYR A 126 -15.13 -3.66 1.20
CA TYR A 126 -14.26 -4.72 0.71
C TYR A 126 -14.59 -6.09 1.31
N ASN A 127 -14.69 -6.18 2.65
CA ASN A 127 -14.95 -7.45 3.34
C ASN A 127 -16.31 -8.04 2.96
N VAL A 128 -17.35 -7.19 2.86
CA VAL A 128 -18.68 -7.62 2.39
C VAL A 128 -18.58 -8.16 0.97
N LYS A 129 -17.92 -7.44 0.05
CA LYS A 129 -17.79 -7.85 -1.34
C LYS A 129 -17.00 -9.15 -1.51
N ARG A 130 -15.87 -9.26 -0.80
CA ARG A 130 -15.01 -10.45 -0.75
C ARG A 130 -15.77 -11.68 -0.23
N ASN A 131 -16.57 -11.51 0.82
CA ASN A 131 -17.30 -12.60 1.47
C ASN A 131 -18.65 -12.92 0.79
N SER A 132 -19.09 -12.08 -0.13
CA SER A 132 -20.32 -12.31 -0.89
C SER A 132 -20.12 -13.38 -1.97
N PHE A 133 -21.15 -14.19 -2.20
CA PHE A 133 -21.22 -15.02 -3.40
C PHE A 133 -21.49 -14.14 -4.62
N PRO A 134 -20.87 -14.39 -5.79
CA PRO A 134 -19.92 -15.47 -6.11
C PRO A 134 -18.44 -15.20 -5.79
N THR A 135 -18.08 -13.98 -5.39
CA THR A 135 -16.70 -13.53 -5.13
C THR A 135 -15.92 -14.42 -4.16
N VAL A 136 -16.57 -14.93 -3.11
CA VAL A 136 -15.95 -15.75 -2.06
C VAL A 136 -15.25 -17.00 -2.58
N LEU A 137 -15.74 -17.57 -3.69
CA LEU A 137 -15.19 -18.80 -4.29
C LEU A 137 -13.81 -18.58 -4.90
N ILE A 138 -13.56 -17.38 -5.42
CA ILE A 138 -12.31 -17.02 -6.07
C ILE A 138 -11.39 -16.23 -5.14
N ALA A 139 -11.94 -15.49 -4.17
CA ALA A 139 -11.19 -14.61 -3.28
C ALA A 139 -10.06 -15.36 -2.56
N ASN A 140 -10.37 -16.51 -1.95
CA ASN A 140 -9.37 -17.33 -1.25
C ASN A 140 -8.29 -17.90 -2.20
N LYS A 141 -8.67 -18.29 -3.42
CA LYS A 141 -7.72 -18.84 -4.42
C LYS A 141 -6.79 -17.80 -5.00
N LEU A 142 -7.21 -16.53 -5.00
CA LEU A 142 -6.47 -15.38 -5.54
C LEU A 142 -5.79 -14.56 -4.42
N ASN A 143 -5.69 -15.10 -3.20
CA ASN A 143 -5.05 -14.47 -2.04
C ASN A 143 -5.64 -13.11 -1.63
N PHE A 144 -6.94 -12.92 -1.84
CA PHE A 144 -7.65 -11.79 -1.24
C PHE A 144 -8.09 -12.17 0.17
N ASP A 145 -7.37 -11.70 1.17
CA ASP A 145 -7.66 -11.90 2.59
C ASP A 145 -8.53 -10.77 3.15
N THR A 146 -9.27 -11.04 4.23
CA THR A 146 -10.07 -10.01 4.90
C THR A 146 -9.17 -8.93 5.50
N VAL A 147 -9.63 -7.69 5.44
CA VAL A 147 -8.91 -6.56 6.01
C VAL A 147 -9.47 -6.25 7.41
N PRO A 148 -8.64 -6.12 8.46
CA PRO A 148 -9.11 -5.68 9.78
C PRO A 148 -9.55 -4.22 9.76
N TYR A 149 -10.52 -3.89 10.63
CA TYR A 149 -10.87 -2.51 10.92
C TYR A 149 -9.75 -1.82 11.70
N PHE A 150 -9.70 -0.49 11.64
CA PHE A 150 -8.84 0.30 12.49
C PHE A 150 -9.48 0.45 13.86
N ASP A 151 -9.02 -0.37 14.81
CA ASP A 151 -9.44 -0.29 16.21
C ASP A 151 -8.44 0.49 17.05
N SER A 152 -8.95 1.34 17.94
CA SER A 152 -8.17 2.34 18.68
C SER A 152 -7.31 1.75 19.81
N GLU A 153 -7.49 0.47 20.12
CA GLU A 153 -6.91 -0.17 21.30
C GLU A 153 -5.81 -1.19 20.98
N ASP A 154 -5.58 -1.50 19.70
CA ASP A 154 -4.52 -2.44 19.31
C ASP A 154 -3.20 -1.68 19.10
N PRO A 155 -2.16 -1.89 19.95
CA PRO A 155 -0.84 -1.29 19.77
C PRO A 155 -0.21 -1.68 18.43
N GLU A 156 -0.68 -2.77 17.82
CA GLU A 156 -0.24 -3.24 16.51
C GLU A 156 -1.04 -2.62 15.36
N ALA A 157 -2.07 -1.79 15.57
CA ALA A 157 -2.84 -1.16 14.48
C ALA A 157 -1.96 -0.38 13.49
N LEU A 158 -0.87 0.23 13.98
CA LEU A 158 0.15 0.89 13.14
C LEU A 158 1.06 -0.10 12.39
N ASN A 159 1.31 -1.29 12.95
CA ASN A 159 2.00 -2.40 12.27
C ASN A 159 1.07 -3.12 11.27
N ASN A 160 -0.23 -3.15 11.54
CA ASN A 160 -1.27 -3.67 10.66
C ASN A 160 -1.46 -2.75 9.44
N ILE A 161 -1.23 -1.44 9.57
CA ILE A 161 -1.11 -0.55 8.40
C ILE A 161 0.11 -0.93 7.53
N LYS A 162 1.23 -1.36 8.13
CA LYS A 162 2.41 -1.83 7.37
C LYS A 162 2.17 -3.18 6.67
N LEU A 163 1.22 -4.00 7.13
CA LEU A 163 0.85 -5.26 6.48
C LEU A 163 0.23 -5.05 5.08
N PHE A 164 -0.33 -3.87 4.78
CA PHE A 164 -0.86 -3.55 3.44
C PHE A 164 0.19 -3.06 2.44
N ALA A 165 1.46 -2.96 2.86
CA ALA A 165 2.61 -2.80 1.99
C ALA A 165 3.01 -4.11 1.27
N ARG A 166 2.11 -5.10 1.17
CA ARG A 166 2.21 -6.13 0.14
C ARG A 166 1.92 -5.45 -1.20
N ASP A 167 2.99 -4.91 -1.77
CA ASP A 167 3.07 -4.37 -3.10
C ASP A 167 2.81 -5.50 -4.09
N ASP A 168 1.55 -5.71 -4.49
CA ASP A 168 1.18 -6.72 -5.51
C ASP A 168 1.91 -6.46 -6.86
N SER A 169 2.55 -5.30 -7.00
CA SER A 169 3.50 -4.98 -8.05
C SER A 169 4.69 -5.94 -8.06
N GLU A 170 5.17 -6.45 -6.93
CA GLU A 170 6.27 -7.43 -6.87
C GLU A 170 5.89 -8.74 -7.57
N ALA A 171 4.67 -9.25 -7.35
CA ALA A 171 4.19 -10.47 -7.99
C ALA A 171 3.97 -10.28 -9.50
N LEU A 172 3.42 -9.14 -9.91
CA LEU A 172 3.25 -8.78 -11.32
C LEU A 172 4.59 -8.51 -12.01
N ARG A 173 5.56 -7.87 -11.34
CA ARG A 173 6.93 -7.65 -11.83
C ARG A 173 7.69 -8.97 -11.91
N LEU A 174 7.52 -9.88 -10.97
CA LEU A 174 8.11 -11.22 -11.03
C LEU A 174 7.51 -12.04 -12.19
N ALA A 175 6.20 -11.94 -12.42
CA ALA A 175 5.54 -12.59 -13.55
C ALA A 175 5.98 -11.97 -14.89
N LEU A 176 6.08 -10.64 -14.97
CA LEU A 176 6.56 -9.90 -16.14
C LEU A 176 8.04 -10.14 -16.42
N ASN A 177 8.90 -10.19 -15.39
CA ASN A 177 10.32 -10.49 -15.54
C ASN A 177 10.53 -11.94 -15.98
N LYS A 178 9.81 -12.91 -15.41
CA LYS A 178 9.83 -14.31 -15.89
C LYS A 178 9.34 -14.43 -17.33
N GLY A 179 8.33 -13.65 -17.73
CA GLY A 179 7.84 -13.58 -19.11
C GLY A 179 8.85 -12.92 -20.06
N SER A 180 9.48 -11.82 -19.65
CA SER A 180 10.52 -11.11 -20.38
C SER A 180 11.74 -12.01 -20.62
N ASP A 181 12.20 -12.73 -19.60
CA ASP A 181 13.33 -13.67 -19.71
C ASP A 181 13.02 -14.84 -20.66
N ALA A 182 11.76 -15.28 -20.76
CA ALA A 182 11.35 -16.30 -21.70
C ALA A 182 11.38 -15.78 -23.16
N VAL A 183 10.97 -14.53 -23.38
CA VAL A 183 11.03 -13.87 -24.69
C VAL A 183 12.47 -13.55 -25.10
N VAL A 184 13.30 -13.05 -24.18
CA VAL A 184 14.73 -12.77 -24.45
C VAL A 184 15.48 -14.06 -24.80
N ARG A 185 15.21 -15.16 -24.09
CA ARG A 185 15.80 -16.46 -24.42
C ARG A 185 15.35 -16.98 -25.78
N SER A 186 14.07 -16.90 -26.12
CA SER A 186 13.58 -17.36 -27.42
C SER A 186 14.16 -16.54 -28.58
N VAL A 187 14.30 -15.22 -28.40
CA VAL A 187 14.97 -14.32 -29.37
C VAL A 187 16.46 -14.63 -29.48
N ALA A 188 17.16 -14.88 -28.37
CA ALA A 188 18.58 -15.25 -28.38
C ALA A 188 18.82 -16.62 -29.05
N THR A 189 17.96 -17.61 -28.79
CA THR A 189 17.99 -18.92 -29.46
C THR A 189 17.68 -18.79 -30.96
N ALA A 190 16.72 -17.93 -31.33
CA ALA A 190 16.43 -17.66 -32.73
C ALA A 190 17.62 -16.98 -33.44
N LYS A 191 18.23 -15.98 -32.81
CA LYS A 191 19.40 -15.26 -33.35
C LYS A 191 20.61 -16.17 -33.55
N THR A 192 20.91 -17.04 -32.58
CA THR A 192 22.01 -18.01 -32.68
C THR A 192 21.75 -19.06 -33.76
N LYS A 193 20.52 -19.59 -33.85
CA LYS A 193 20.11 -20.54 -34.89
C LYS A 193 20.09 -19.93 -36.30
N LEU A 194 19.83 -18.62 -36.42
CA LEU A 194 19.94 -17.87 -37.66
C LEU A 194 21.41 -17.63 -38.03
N ALA A 195 22.25 -17.23 -37.07
CA ALA A 195 23.69 -17.03 -37.28
C ALA A 195 24.38 -18.32 -37.76
N SER A 196 24.09 -19.47 -37.13
CA SER A 196 24.66 -20.75 -37.55
C SER A 196 24.23 -21.18 -38.96
N LYS A 197 22.98 -20.88 -39.35
CA LYS A 197 22.49 -21.14 -40.72
C LYS A 197 23.09 -20.22 -41.77
N LEU A 198 23.53 -19.03 -41.38
CA LEU A 198 24.20 -18.07 -42.27
C LEU A 198 25.69 -18.38 -42.43
N GLU A 199 26.33 -18.94 -41.40
CA GLU A 199 27.72 -19.41 -41.45
C GLU A 199 27.83 -20.67 -42.35
N ASP A 200 26.94 -21.65 -42.16
CA ASP A 200 26.85 -22.88 -42.98
C ASP A 200 26.56 -22.59 -44.48
N LYS A 201 25.79 -21.52 -44.76
CA LYS A 201 25.59 -21.03 -46.14
C LYS A 201 26.79 -20.27 -46.72
N ARG A 202 27.68 -19.71 -45.89
CA ARG A 202 28.91 -19.04 -46.34
C ARG A 202 29.99 -20.07 -46.69
N ASP A 203 30.12 -21.11 -45.88
CA ASP A 203 31.12 -22.18 -46.05
C ASP A 203 30.79 -23.10 -47.24
N THR A 204 29.51 -23.30 -47.56
CA THR A 204 29.08 -24.05 -48.76
C THR A 204 29.24 -23.28 -50.07
N SER A 205 29.51 -21.97 -50.03
CA SER A 205 29.68 -21.13 -51.24
C SER A 205 31.13 -20.88 -51.65
N SER A 206 32.11 -21.34 -50.86
CA SER A 206 33.53 -20.97 -51.00
C SER A 206 34.48 -22.12 -51.36
N THR A 207 33.98 -23.26 -51.87
CA THR A 207 34.85 -24.25 -52.54
C THR A 207 35.00 -23.88 -54.02
N PRO A 208 36.17 -23.41 -54.51
CA PRO A 208 36.40 -23.27 -55.94
C PRO A 208 36.64 -24.67 -56.53
N SER A 209 35.77 -25.09 -57.44
CA SER A 209 36.04 -26.22 -58.32
C SER A 209 37.23 -25.89 -59.21
N ASN A 210 38.40 -26.46 -58.91
CA ASN A 210 39.53 -26.45 -59.85
C ASN A 210 39.35 -27.61 -60.84
N PRO A 211 39.44 -27.38 -62.17
CA PRO A 211 39.21 -28.43 -63.15
C PRO A 211 40.50 -29.20 -63.44
N GLU A 212 40.39 -30.52 -63.50
CA GLU A 212 41.19 -31.38 -64.37
C GLU A 212 40.26 -32.01 -65.42
#